data_AF-A0A520BTA2-F1
#
_entry.id   AF-A0A520BTA2-F1
#
_cell.length_a   1.000
_cell.length_b   1.000
_cell.length_c   1.000
_cell.angle_alpha   90.00
_cell.angle_beta   90.00
_cell.angle_gamma   90.00
#
_symmetry.space_group_name_H-M   'P 1'
#
loop_
_entity.id
_entity.type
_entity.pdbx_description
1 polymer ?
#
loop_
_entity_poly.entity_id
_entity_poly.type
_entity_poly.pdbx_seq_one_letter_code
_entity_poly.pdbx_strand_id
1 'polypeptide(L)'
;MNNALWFVLVGALMLTRGIASSVLQRLPVTPAILYLGVGVLIGPSVLGWFRFDPVEQAPMLEVLTEVAVLISLFSAGVKMPVPVTWARWQPPVRLAWLSMAITVGLIAAFAHLV
;
A
#
# COMPACT_ATOMS: atom_id res chain seq x y z
N MET A 1 -15.04 -11.31 -35.17
CA MET A 1 -14.54 -12.22 -34.10
C MET A 1 -13.74 -11.50 -33.01
N ASN A 2 -13.23 -10.28 -33.21
CA ASN A 2 -12.46 -9.53 -32.20
C ASN A 2 -13.32 -8.94 -31.04
N ASN A 3 -14.52 -8.45 -31.34
CA ASN A 3 -15.36 -7.77 -30.33
C ASN A 3 -15.88 -8.72 -29.25
N ALA A 4 -16.21 -9.96 -29.61
CA ALA A 4 -16.66 -10.97 -28.65
C ALA A 4 -15.58 -11.30 -27.62
N LEU A 5 -14.32 -11.41 -28.05
CA LEU A 5 -13.17 -11.59 -27.17
C LEU A 5 -13.02 -10.41 -26.19
N TRP A 6 -13.18 -9.16 -26.66
CA TRP A 6 -13.15 -7.99 -25.77
C TRP A 6 -14.27 -7.98 -24.73
N PHE A 7 -15.49 -8.36 -25.10
CA PHE A 7 -16.60 -8.47 -24.14
C PHE A 7 -16.36 -9.58 -23.10
N VAL A 8 -15.80 -10.72 -23.52
CA VAL A 8 -15.41 -11.80 -22.60
C VAL A 8 -14.29 -11.35 -21.67
N LEU A 9 -13.29 -10.62 -22.18
CA LEU A 9 -12.17 -10.09 -21.38
C LEU A 9 -12.65 -9.09 -20.32
N VAL A 10 -13.48 -8.13 -20.72
CA VAL A 10 -14.06 -7.13 -19.81
C VAL A 10 -15.01 -7.78 -18.81
N GLY A 11 -15.86 -8.70 -19.27
CA GLY A 11 -16.78 -9.46 -18.42
C GLY A 11 -16.04 -10.30 -17.38
N ALA A 12 -15.00 -11.03 -17.79
CA ALA A 12 -14.14 -11.80 -16.89
C ALA A 12 -13.40 -10.91 -15.89
N LEU A 13 -12.88 -9.76 -16.32
CA LEU A 13 -12.21 -8.79 -15.45
C LEU A 13 -13.17 -8.25 -14.38
N MET A 14 -14.40 -7.86 -14.78
CA MET A 14 -15.43 -7.38 -13.85
C MET A 14 -15.87 -8.48 -12.87
N LEU A 15 -16.07 -9.71 -13.35
CA LEU A 15 -16.42 -10.88 -12.53
C LEU A 15 -15.34 -11.19 -11.50
N THR A 16 -14.08 -11.22 -11.93
CA THR A 16 -12.94 -11.51 -11.07
C THR A 16 -12.84 -10.46 -9.96
N ARG A 17 -13.00 -9.17 -10.29
CA ARG A 17 -12.99 -8.09 -9.30
C ARG A 17 -14.16 -8.19 -8.32
N GLY A 18 -15.37 -8.48 -8.80
CA GLY A 18 -16.57 -8.62 -7.96
C GLY A 18 -16.47 -9.80 -6.99
N ILE A 19 -16.01 -10.95 -7.47
CA ILE A 19 -15.83 -12.16 -6.66
C ILE A 19 -14.69 -11.95 -5.66
N ALA A 20 -13.53 -11.45 -6.11
CA ALA A 20 -12.40 -11.17 -5.23
C ALA A 20 -12.76 -10.21 -4.09
N SER A 21 -13.55 -9.16 -4.37
CA SER A 21 -14.04 -8.25 -3.34
C SER A 21 -14.95 -8.95 -2.33
N SER A 22 -15.85 -9.83 -2.79
CA SER A 22 -16.81 -10.52 -1.91
C SER A 22 -16.17 -11.62 -1.04
N VAL A 23 -15.16 -12.32 -1.57
CA VAL A 23 -14.41 -13.35 -0.84
C VAL A 23 -13.46 -12.69 0.16
N LEU A 24 -12.78 -11.62 -0.25
CA LEU A 24 -11.84 -10.90 0.61
C LEU A 24 -12.53 -10.16 1.76
N GLN A 25 -13.76 -9.67 1.56
CA GLN A 25 -14.54 -9.04 2.63
C GLN A 25 -14.99 -10.01 3.74
N ARG A 26 -15.02 -11.32 3.47
CA ARG A 26 -15.41 -12.35 4.46
C ARG A 26 -14.25 -12.87 5.28
N LEU A 27 -13.02 -12.63 4.84
CA LEU A 27 -11.80 -13.01 5.55
C LEU A 27 -11.24 -11.78 6.29
N PRO A 28 -10.67 -11.92 7.50
CA PRO A 28 -10.00 -10.83 8.22
C PRO A 28 -8.63 -10.48 7.58
N VAL A 29 -8.54 -10.52 6.25
CA VAL A 29 -7.31 -10.32 5.50
C VAL A 29 -7.39 -8.96 4.82
N THR A 30 -6.50 -8.06 5.22
CA THR A 30 -6.39 -6.75 4.56
C THR A 30 -5.74 -6.91 3.19
N PRO A 31 -6.05 -6.03 2.21
CA PRO A 31 -5.35 -6.03 0.93
C PRO A 31 -3.82 -5.97 1.06
N ALA A 32 -3.32 -5.30 2.11
CA ALA A 32 -1.89 -5.22 2.41
C ALA A 32 -1.28 -6.61 2.70
N ILE A 33 -1.98 -7.46 3.48
CA ILE A 33 -1.52 -8.84 3.76
C ILE A 33 -1.49 -9.67 2.48
N LEU A 34 -2.50 -9.54 1.62
CA LEU A 34 -2.50 -10.23 0.32
C LEU A 34 -1.34 -9.78 -0.57
N TYR A 35 -1.14 -8.48 -0.73
CA TYR A 35 -0.05 -7.95 -1.56
C TYR A 35 1.32 -8.39 -1.03
N LEU A 36 1.51 -8.38 0.29
CA LEU A 36 2.72 -8.89 0.94
C LEU A 36 2.88 -10.39 0.68
N GLY A 37 1.82 -11.19 0.87
CA GLY A 37 1.83 -12.63 0.63
C GLY A 37 2.20 -12.98 -0.81
N VAL A 38 1.59 -12.30 -1.78
CA VAL A 38 1.91 -12.46 -3.21
C VAL A 38 3.36 -12.06 -3.49
N GLY A 39 3.84 -10.95 -2.92
CA GLY A 39 5.23 -10.51 -3.06
C GLY A 39 6.24 -11.52 -2.52
N VAL A 40 5.97 -12.11 -1.35
CA VAL A 40 6.81 -13.18 -0.77
C VAL A 40 6.77 -14.45 -1.63
N LEU A 41 5.60 -14.81 -2.15
CA LEU A 41 5.44 -16.00 -3.00
C LEU A 41 6.23 -15.87 -4.30
N ILE A 42 6.08 -14.74 -5.01
CA ILE A 42 6.72 -14.50 -6.31
C ILE A 42 8.21 -14.16 -6.16
N GLY A 43 8.57 -13.56 -5.02
CA GLY A 43 9.93 -13.14 -4.71
C GLY A 43 10.94 -14.30 -4.61
N PRO A 44 12.22 -13.95 -4.36
CA PRO A 44 13.31 -14.92 -4.30
C PRO A 44 13.15 -15.98 -3.19
N SER A 45 12.32 -15.69 -2.18
CA SER A 45 12.13 -16.54 -1.00
C SER A 45 11.34 -17.83 -1.26
N VAL A 46 10.45 -17.87 -2.26
CA VAL A 46 9.59 -19.05 -2.51
C VAL A 46 9.70 -19.55 -3.96
N LEU A 47 9.12 -18.83 -4.95
CA LEU A 47 9.15 -19.28 -6.35
C LEU A 47 10.38 -18.80 -7.13
N GLY A 48 11.02 -17.71 -6.70
CA GLY A 48 12.24 -17.20 -7.34
C GLY A 48 12.03 -16.67 -8.77
N TRP A 49 10.79 -16.45 -9.19
CA TRP A 49 10.43 -15.96 -10.51
C TRP A 49 10.83 -14.50 -10.71
N PHE A 50 10.87 -13.72 -9.63
CA PHE A 50 11.25 -12.32 -9.67
C PHE A 50 12.41 -12.07 -8.70
N ARG A 51 13.62 -11.89 -9.25
CA ARG A 51 14.81 -11.51 -8.49
C ARG A 51 14.98 -9.99 -8.57
N PHE A 52 14.46 -9.31 -7.55
CA PHE A 52 14.63 -7.88 -7.37
C PHE A 52 15.71 -7.67 -6.31
N ASP A 53 16.85 -7.10 -6.71
CA ASP A 53 17.86 -6.67 -5.75
C ASP A 53 17.58 -5.20 -5.40
N PRO A 54 17.08 -4.91 -4.18
CA PRO A 54 16.75 -3.55 -3.78
C PRO A 54 17.96 -2.62 -3.68
N VAL A 55 19.19 -3.15 -3.63
CA VAL A 55 20.42 -2.36 -3.59
C VAL A 55 20.87 -2.01 -5.00
N GLU A 56 20.88 -2.97 -5.92
CA GLU A 56 21.26 -2.70 -7.32
C GLU A 56 20.19 -1.90 -8.07
N GLN A 57 18.91 -2.11 -7.75
CA GLN A 57 17.76 -1.50 -8.43
C GLN A 57 17.14 -0.36 -7.59
N ALA A 58 17.89 0.15 -6.60
CA ALA A 58 17.47 1.25 -5.73
C ALA A 58 16.92 2.47 -6.49
N PRO A 59 17.53 2.95 -7.60
CA PRO A 59 17.00 4.14 -8.30
C PRO A 59 15.62 3.92 -8.90
N MET A 60 15.34 2.71 -9.40
CA MET A 60 14.02 2.37 -9.93
C MET A 60 12.99 2.24 -8.80
N LEU A 61 13.39 1.62 -7.68
CA LEU A 61 12.52 1.47 -6.50
C LEU A 61 12.18 2.83 -5.89
N GLU A 62 13.15 3.74 -5.83
CA GLU A 62 12.97 5.11 -5.33
C GLU A 62 11.89 5.84 -6.12
N VAL A 63 12.00 5.89 -7.45
CA VAL A 63 11.00 6.56 -8.29
C VAL A 63 9.62 5.90 -8.17
N LEU A 64 9.54 4.57 -8.13
CA LEU A 64 8.25 3.88 -7.95
C LEU A 64 7.61 4.20 -6.60
N THR A 65 8.40 4.18 -5.52
CA THR A 65 7.91 4.42 -4.17
C THR A 65 7.55 5.89 -3.96
N GLU A 66 8.30 6.81 -4.53
CA GLU A 66 7.98 8.24 -4.54
C GLU A 66 6.63 8.49 -5.22
N VAL A 67 6.45 7.99 -6.44
CA VAL A 67 5.19 8.11 -7.18
C VAL A 67 4.03 7.49 -6.39
N ALA A 68 4.23 6.29 -5.82
CA ALA A 68 3.21 5.62 -5.02
C ALA A 68 2.81 6.43 -3.77
N VAL A 69 3.79 7.02 -3.06
CA VAL A 69 3.56 7.87 -1.89
C VAL A 69 2.83 9.15 -2.27
N LEU A 70 3.25 9.82 -3.35
CA LEU A 70 2.60 11.04 -3.85
C LEU A 70 1.14 10.79 -4.22
N ILE A 71 0.85 9.72 -4.97
CA ILE A 71 -0.52 9.35 -5.33
C ILE A 71 -1.34 9.03 -4.07
N SER A 72 -0.76 8.31 -3.11
CA SER A 72 -1.43 7.94 -1.86
C SER A 72 -1.78 9.16 -1.01
N LEU A 73 -0.83 10.09 -0.83
CA LEU A 73 -1.03 11.33 -0.10
C LEU A 73 -2.05 12.24 -0.78
N PHE A 74 -1.98 12.36 -2.11
CA PHE A 74 -2.95 13.13 -2.88
C PHE A 74 -4.37 12.58 -2.73
N SER A 75 -4.54 11.26 -2.92
CA SER A 75 -5.83 10.58 -2.78
C SER A 75 -6.39 10.69 -1.37
N ALA A 76 -5.54 10.57 -0.34
CA ALA A 76 -5.92 10.78 1.05
C ALA A 76 -6.32 12.25 1.30
N GLY A 77 -5.55 13.21 0.78
CA GLY A 77 -5.82 14.64 0.90
C GLY A 77 -7.16 15.07 0.31
N VAL A 78 -7.48 14.60 -0.91
CA VAL A 78 -8.78 14.88 -1.57
C VAL A 78 -9.97 14.36 -0.76
N LYS A 79 -9.79 13.27 0.00
CA LYS A 79 -10.85 12.67 0.83
C LYS A 79 -11.01 13.35 2.20
N MET A 80 -10.11 14.24 2.62
CA MET A 80 -10.23 14.92 3.91
C MET A 80 -11.27 16.05 3.84
N PRO A 81 -12.40 15.95 4.57
CA PRO A 81 -13.47 16.96 4.50
C PRO A 81 -13.22 18.16 5.43
N VAL A 82 -12.06 18.22 6.11
CA VAL A 82 -11.83 19.18 7.18
C VAL A 82 -11.36 20.51 6.59
N PRO A 83 -12.08 21.63 6.82
CA PRO A 83 -11.59 22.94 6.40
C PRO A 83 -10.26 23.25 7.09
N VAL A 84 -9.29 23.73 6.31
CA VAL A 84 -7.92 24.05 6.75
C VAL A 84 -7.95 25.24 7.71
N THR A 85 -8.23 24.95 8.98
CA THR A 85 -8.28 25.92 10.07
C THR A 85 -7.35 25.47 11.18
N TRP A 86 -6.56 26.40 11.69
CA TRP A 86 -5.52 26.13 12.69
C TRP A 86 -6.07 25.41 13.94
N ALA A 87 -7.26 25.80 14.41
CA ALA A 87 -7.91 25.21 15.58
C ALA A 87 -8.26 23.71 15.40
N ARG A 88 -8.63 23.29 14.18
CA ARG A 88 -8.98 21.89 13.89
C ARG A 88 -7.77 21.04 13.55
N TRP A 89 -6.69 21.66 13.07
CA TRP A 89 -5.46 20.97 12.66
C TRP A 89 -4.45 20.82 13.81
N GLN A 90 -4.51 21.64 14.85
CA GLN A 90 -3.62 21.51 16.01
C GLN A 90 -3.63 20.11 16.65
N PRO A 91 -4.79 19.51 16.99
CA PRO A 91 -4.82 18.17 17.57
C PRO A 91 -4.20 17.07 16.69
N PRO A 92 -4.60 16.90 15.41
CA PRO A 92 -4.01 15.86 14.55
C PRO A 92 -2.53 16.13 14.24
N VAL A 93 -2.10 17.38 14.10
CA VAL A 93 -0.67 17.70 13.92
C VAL A 93 0.12 17.32 15.16
N ARG A 94 -0.35 17.70 16.37
CA ARG A 94 0.34 17.36 17.62
C ARG A 94 0.37 15.85 17.85
N LEU A 95 -0.72 15.15 17.58
CA LEU A 95 -0.78 13.69 17.66
C LEU A 95 0.17 13.05 16.66
N ALA A 96 0.12 13.45 15.38
CA ALA A 96 0.99 12.88 14.36
C ALA A 96 2.46 13.07 14.71
N TRP A 97 2.88 14.30 15.03
CA TRP A 97 4.29 14.59 15.29
C TRP A 97 4.78 13.97 16.61
N LEU A 98 4.06 14.20 17.71
CA LEU A 98 4.50 13.73 19.03
C LEU A 98 4.39 12.21 19.13
N SER A 99 3.28 11.62 18.67
CA SER A 99 3.09 10.17 18.71
C SER A 99 4.06 9.45 17.77
N MET A 100 4.29 9.95 16.55
CA MET A 100 5.30 9.33 15.66
C MET A 100 6.70 9.45 16.26
N ALA A 101 7.10 10.61 16.75
CA ALA A 101 8.43 10.79 17.34
C ALA A 101 8.67 9.83 18.51
N ILE A 102 7.68 9.70 19.42
CA ILE A 102 7.78 8.78 20.56
C ILE A 102 7.86 7.33 20.08
N THR A 103 6.96 6.90 19.19
CA THR A 103 6.92 5.51 18.72
C THR A 103 8.18 5.12 17.94
N VAL A 104 8.65 5.98 17.03
CA VAL A 104 9.91 5.77 16.30
C VAL A 104 11.09 5.72 17.26
N GLY A 105 11.16 6.65 18.22
CA GLY A 105 12.23 6.69 19.22
C GLY A 105 12.27 5.42 20.08
N LEU A 106 11.11 4.94 20.52
CA LEU A 106 11.02 3.69 21.31
C LEU A 106 11.44 2.46 20.50
N ILE A 107 10.99 2.34 19.24
CA ILE A 107 11.37 1.21 18.37
C ILE A 107 12.87 1.25 18.07
N ALA A 108 13.42 2.43 17.77
CA ALA A 108 14.85 2.60 17.52
C ALA A 108 15.68 2.26 18.76
N ALA A 109 15.27 2.72 19.94
CA ALA A 109 15.93 2.39 21.21
C ALA A 109 15.87 0.88 21.49
N PHE A 110 14.72 0.24 21.27
CA PHE A 110 14.57 -1.20 21.41
C PHE A 110 15.52 -1.97 20.47
N ALA A 111 15.53 -1.61 19.18
CA ALA A 111 16.39 -2.26 18.18
C ALA A 111 17.90 -2.02 18.38
N HIS A 112 18.29 -0.96 19.09
CA HIS A 112 19.69 -0.70 19.44
C HIS A 112 20.13 -1.43 20.72
N LEU A 113 19.21 -1.64 21.67
CA LEU A 113 19.51 -2.24 22.98
C LEU A 113 19.37 -3.77 23.02
N VAL A 114 18.60 -4.35 22.10
CA VAL A 114 18.37 -5.80 21.95
C VAL A 114 19.11 -6.31 20.73
#